data_AF-Q9XSG5-F1
#
_entry.id   AF-Q9XSG5-F1
#
_cell.length_a   1.000
_cell.length_b   1.000
_cell.length_c   1.000
_cell.angle_alpha   90.00
_cell.angle_beta   90.00
_cell.angle_gamma   90.00
#
_symmetry.space_group_name_H-M   'P 1'
#
loop_
_entity.id
_entity.type
_entity.pdbx_description
1 polymer ?
#
loop_
_entity_poly.entity_id
_entity_poly.type
_entity_poly.pdbx_seq_one_letter_code
_entity_poly.pdbx_strand_id
1 'polypeptide(L)'
;ERQRGKERNENEVESTSSANEDMPVEKILEAELAVEPKTETYVEANVGLNPSSPNDPVTNICQAADKQLFTLVEWAKRVPHFSELPLDDQVILLRAGWNELLIASFSHRSI
;
A
#
# COMPACT_ATOMS: atom_id res chain seq x y z
N GLU A 1 21.91 -9.23 39.93
CA GLU A 1 22.37 -8.99 38.54
C GLU A 1 21.91 -7.61 38.07
N ARG A 2 22.65 -6.63 37.51
CA ARG A 2 23.71 -6.60 36.46
C ARG A 2 23.35 -7.54 35.30
N GLN A 3 22.89 -7.11 34.13
CA GLN A 3 23.58 -6.21 33.21
C GLN A 3 22.62 -5.55 32.19
N ARG A 4 22.85 -4.26 31.96
CA ARG A 4 22.37 -3.45 30.83
C ARG A 4 23.26 -3.79 29.62
N GLY A 5 22.71 -4.47 28.62
CA GLY A 5 23.37 -4.69 27.33
C GLY A 5 23.33 -3.41 26.49
N LYS A 6 24.31 -2.54 26.70
CA LYS A 6 24.61 -1.38 25.83
C LYS A 6 25.58 -1.86 24.76
N GLU A 7 25.09 -2.24 23.58
CA GLU A 7 25.85 -2.20 22.32
C GLU A 7 24.91 -1.78 21.19
N ARG A 8 24.46 -0.52 21.22
CA ARG A 8 24.02 0.16 20.01
C ARG A 8 25.09 1.20 19.73
N ASN A 9 25.90 0.88 18.73
CA ASN A 9 27.06 1.61 18.24
C ASN A 9 26.77 3.11 18.17
N GLU A 10 27.34 3.87 19.11
CA GLU A 10 27.40 5.33 19.10
C GLU A 10 28.61 5.72 18.24
N ASN A 11 28.45 5.81 16.91
CA ASN A 11 29.31 6.61 16.04
C ASN A 11 28.80 6.61 14.58
N GLU A 12 27.84 7.47 14.29
CA GLU A 12 27.89 8.36 13.13
C GLU A 12 26.73 9.36 13.26
N VAL A 13 27.04 10.63 13.05
CA VAL A 13 26.02 11.67 12.89
C VAL A 13 25.26 11.35 11.62
N GLU A 14 24.11 10.68 11.72
CA GLU A 14 23.15 10.60 10.62
C GLU A 14 22.80 12.04 10.24
N SER A 15 23.42 12.50 9.15
CA SER A 15 23.21 13.83 8.62
C SER A 15 21.73 13.96 8.29
N THR A 16 21.10 15.05 8.72
CA THR A 16 19.69 15.32 8.44
C THR A 16 19.38 15.47 6.94
N SER A 17 20.40 15.42 6.08
CA SER A 17 20.31 15.37 4.62
C SER A 17 20.12 13.96 4.05
N SER A 18 20.50 12.89 4.78
CA SER A 18 20.50 11.50 4.28
C SER A 18 19.12 10.86 4.25
N ALA A 19 18.19 11.31 5.09
CA ALA A 19 16.88 10.69 5.24
C ALA A 19 16.05 10.70 3.94
N ASN A 20 16.33 11.63 3.02
CA ASN A 20 15.69 11.68 1.70
C ASN A 20 16.20 10.58 0.75
N GLU A 21 17.39 10.00 1.00
CA GLU A 21 17.94 8.93 0.16
C GLU A 21 17.42 7.54 0.57
N ASP A 22 17.13 7.33 1.85
CA ASP A 22 16.59 6.05 2.35
C ASP A 22 15.13 5.85 1.95
N MET A 23 14.31 6.91 2.01
CA MET A 23 12.91 6.86 1.58
C MET A 23 12.63 7.92 0.48
N PRO A 24 13.09 7.68 -0.76
CA PRO A 24 12.95 8.63 -1.85
C PRO A 24 11.48 8.75 -2.30
N VAL A 25 10.98 9.98 -2.32
CA VAL A 25 9.59 10.30 -2.70
C VAL A 25 9.30 9.88 -4.14
N GLU A 26 10.30 9.92 -5.01
CA GLU A 26 10.20 9.51 -6.40
C GLU A 26 9.84 8.01 -6.51
N LYS A 27 10.38 7.17 -5.62
CA LYS A 27 10.04 5.74 -5.60
C LYS A 27 8.63 5.49 -5.12
N ILE A 28 8.14 6.30 -4.19
CA ILE A 28 6.75 6.24 -3.74
C ILE A 28 5.82 6.64 -4.89
N LEU A 29 6.16 7.69 -5.63
CA LEU A 29 5.40 8.11 -6.81
C LEU A 29 5.42 7.02 -7.91
N GLU A 30 6.58 6.43 -8.19
CA GLU A 30 6.70 5.32 -9.13
C GLU A 30 5.83 4.11 -8.72
N ALA A 31 5.80 3.79 -7.43
CA ALA A 31 4.98 2.71 -6.89
C ALA A 31 3.49 2.98 -7.11
N GLU A 32 3.02 4.21 -6.87
CA GLU A 32 1.62 4.61 -7.08
C GLU A 32 1.23 4.54 -8.57
N LEU A 33 2.04 5.14 -9.44
CA LEU A 33 1.81 5.14 -10.89
C LEU A 33 1.81 3.73 -11.49
N ALA A 34 2.61 2.81 -10.94
CA ALA A 34 2.67 1.43 -11.41
C ALA A 34 1.39 0.63 -11.12
N VAL A 35 0.58 1.06 -10.15
CA VAL A 35 -0.63 0.36 -9.71
C VAL A 35 -1.94 1.10 -10.03
N GLU A 36 -1.85 2.27 -10.66
CA GLU A 36 -3.03 2.98 -11.16
C GLU A 36 -3.74 2.15 -12.24
N PRO A 37 -5.02 1.78 -12.04
CA PRO A 37 -5.82 1.19 -13.10
C PRO A 37 -6.14 2.28 -14.13
N LYS A 38 -6.09 1.94 -15.43
CA LYS A 38 -6.63 2.80 -16.49
C LYS A 38 -8.09 3.08 -16.17
N THR A 39 -8.44 4.36 -16.01
CA THR A 39 -9.74 4.86 -15.56
C THR A 39 -10.94 4.25 -16.30
N GLU A 40 -10.73 3.85 -17.55
CA GLU A 40 -11.74 3.21 -18.42
C GLU A 40 -12.20 1.81 -17.92
N THR A 41 -11.32 1.03 -17.29
CA THR A 41 -11.64 -0.35 -16.88
C THR A 41 -12.47 -0.43 -15.59
N TYR A 42 -12.47 0.62 -14.78
CA TYR A 42 -13.22 0.66 -13.52
C TYR A 42 -14.71 0.98 -13.73
N VAL A 43 -15.00 1.79 -14.74
CA VAL A 43 -16.39 2.15 -15.12
C VAL A 43 -17.07 0.97 -15.83
N GLU A 44 -16.36 0.26 -16.71
CA GLU A 44 -16.93 -0.91 -17.41
C GLU A 44 -17.25 -2.09 -16.46
N ALA A 45 -16.42 -2.33 -15.44
CA ALA A 45 -16.68 -3.39 -14.46
C ALA A 45 -17.90 -3.09 -13.56
N ASN A 46 -18.15 -1.82 -13.25
CA ASN A 46 -19.26 -1.40 -12.38
C ASN A 46 -20.57 -1.14 -13.13
N VAL A 47 -20.52 -0.84 -14.44
CA VAL A 47 -21.72 -0.52 -15.25
C VAL A 47 -22.13 -1.68 -16.16
N GLY A 48 -21.25 -2.64 -16.42
CA GLY A 48 -21.42 -3.66 -17.47
C GLY A 48 -21.97 -5.03 -17.07
N LEU A 49 -22.14 -5.35 -15.78
CA LEU A 49 -22.60 -6.68 -15.35
C LEU A 49 -24.05 -6.65 -14.84
N ASN A 50 -24.97 -6.94 -15.77
CA ASN A 50 -26.35 -7.39 -15.55
C ASN A 50 -27.37 -6.33 -15.05
N PRO A 51 -28.27 -5.81 -15.93
CA PRO A 51 -29.37 -4.92 -15.53
C PRO A 51 -30.47 -5.57 -14.67
N SER A 52 -30.34 -6.87 -14.34
CA SER A 52 -31.43 -7.72 -13.86
C SER A 52 -31.28 -8.22 -12.41
N SER A 53 -30.31 -7.71 -11.66
CA SER A 53 -30.25 -7.93 -10.20
C SER A 53 -30.04 -6.58 -9.50
N PRO A 54 -30.68 -6.34 -8.34
CA PRO A 54 -30.36 -5.16 -7.55
C PRO A 54 -28.90 -5.27 -7.14
N ASN A 55 -28.04 -4.49 -7.80
CA ASN A 55 -26.63 -4.37 -7.45
C ASN A 55 -26.56 -3.81 -6.03
N ASP A 56 -26.37 -4.69 -5.05
CA ASP A 56 -26.13 -4.28 -3.68
C ASP A 56 -24.82 -3.49 -3.65
N PRO A 57 -24.86 -2.18 -3.33
CA PRO A 57 -23.68 -1.34 -3.35
C PRO A 57 -22.59 -1.88 -2.42
N VAL A 58 -22.97 -2.56 -1.33
CA VAL A 58 -22.01 -3.21 -0.43
C VAL A 58 -21.27 -4.34 -1.13
N THR A 59 -22.00 -5.22 -1.81
CA THR A 59 -21.42 -6.31 -2.61
C THR A 59 -20.44 -5.77 -3.67
N ASN A 60 -20.77 -4.69 -4.38
CA ASN A 60 -19.88 -4.09 -5.37
C ASN A 60 -18.61 -3.52 -4.73
N ILE A 61 -18.74 -2.85 -3.58
CA ILE A 61 -17.59 -2.33 -2.82
C ILE A 61 -16.69 -3.49 -2.35
N CYS A 62 -17.27 -4.57 -1.84
CA CYS A 62 -16.50 -5.75 -1.41
C CYS A 62 -15.73 -6.39 -2.56
N GLN A 63 -16.36 -6.56 -3.73
CA GLN A 63 -15.70 -7.11 -4.92
C GLN A 63 -14.57 -6.20 -5.42
N ALA A 64 -14.77 -4.88 -5.40
CA ALA A 64 -13.75 -3.92 -5.74
C ALA A 64 -12.56 -3.96 -4.77
N ALA A 65 -12.84 -4.03 -3.46
CA ALA A 65 -11.81 -4.16 -2.44
C ALA A 65 -10.99 -5.45 -2.62
N ASP A 66 -11.66 -6.59 -2.84
CA ASP A 66 -10.99 -7.88 -3.09
C ASP A 66 -10.03 -7.81 -4.29
N LYS A 67 -10.49 -7.20 -5.39
CA LYS A 67 -9.63 -6.97 -6.57
C LYS A 67 -8.45 -6.06 -6.26
N GLN A 68 -8.63 -5.01 -5.45
CA GLN A 68 -7.56 -4.08 -5.10
C GLN A 68 -6.58 -4.62 -4.06
N LEU A 69 -6.92 -5.67 -3.30
CA LEU A 69 -5.97 -6.29 -2.36
C LEU A 69 -4.72 -6.82 -3.06
N PHE A 70 -4.87 -7.44 -4.23
CA PHE A 70 -3.72 -7.90 -5.03
C PHE A 70 -2.86 -6.73 -5.51
N THR A 71 -3.51 -5.65 -5.95
CA THR A 71 -2.85 -4.41 -6.37
C THR A 71 -2.08 -3.77 -5.21
N LEU A 72 -2.64 -3.80 -3.99
CA LEU A 72 -2.01 -3.26 -2.79
C LEU A 72 -0.72 -4.02 -2.43
N VAL A 73 -0.70 -5.34 -2.59
CA VAL A 73 0.53 -6.14 -2.36
C VAL A 73 1.61 -5.75 -3.37
N GLU A 74 1.24 -5.56 -4.64
CA GLU A 74 2.17 -5.14 -5.68
C GLU A 74 2.70 -3.71 -5.48
N TRP A 75 1.86 -2.81 -4.98
CA TRP A 75 2.28 -1.48 -4.54
C TRP A 75 3.29 -1.57 -3.41
N ALA A 76 2.97 -2.31 -2.34
CA ALA A 76 3.82 -2.43 -1.16
C ALA A 76 5.22 -2.97 -1.49
N LYS A 77 5.31 -3.96 -2.38
CA LYS A 77 6.61 -4.50 -2.84
C LYS A 77 7.50 -3.47 -3.54
N ARG A 78 6.93 -2.39 -4.09
CA ARG A 78 7.63 -1.29 -4.77
C ARG A 78 8.02 -0.15 -3.83
N VAL A 79 7.42 -0.09 -2.63
CA VAL A 79 7.81 0.87 -1.60
C VAL A 79 9.23 0.53 -1.11
N PRO A 80 10.14 1.52 -1.03
CA PRO A 80 11.50 1.29 -0.53
C PRO A 80 11.52 0.52 0.80
N HIS A 81 12.48 -0.40 0.94
CA HIS A 81 12.71 -1.26 2.10
C HIS A 81 11.61 -2.25 2.49
N PHE A 82 10.38 -2.14 1.95
CA PHE A 82 9.29 -3.05 2.33
C PHE A 82 9.63 -4.52 2.00
N SER A 83 10.18 -4.76 0.81
CA SER A 83 10.56 -6.11 0.36
C SER A 83 11.77 -6.70 1.10
N GLU A 84 12.51 -5.87 1.83
CA GLU A 84 13.69 -6.28 2.62
C GLU A 84 13.29 -6.76 4.03
N LEU A 85 12.07 -6.44 4.47
CA LEU A 85 11.53 -6.89 5.75
C LEU A 85 11.33 -8.40 5.78
N PRO A 86 11.39 -9.04 6.96
CA PRO A 86 10.94 -10.42 7.13
C PRO A 86 9.52 -10.62 6.56
N LEU A 87 9.28 -11.77 5.93
CA LEU A 87 7.99 -12.05 5.29
C LEU A 87 6.82 -11.95 6.28
N ASP A 88 7.02 -12.39 7.52
CA ASP A 88 6.02 -12.28 8.58
C ASP A 88 5.66 -10.82 8.89
N ASP A 89 6.66 -9.93 8.91
CA ASP A 89 6.46 -8.50 9.15
C ASP A 89 5.71 -7.84 7.98
N GLN A 90 6.04 -8.19 6.73
CA GLN A 90 5.30 -7.72 5.56
C GLN A 90 3.82 -8.10 5.65
N VAL A 91 3.52 -9.34 6.06
CA VAL A 91 2.15 -9.84 6.24
C VAL A 91 1.44 -9.12 7.39
N ILE A 92 2.12 -8.90 8.52
CA ILE A 92 1.56 -8.19 9.68
C ILE A 92 1.19 -6.75 9.28
N LEU A 93 2.11 -6.03 8.62
CA LEU A 93 1.89 -4.65 8.20
C LEU A 93 0.71 -4.55 7.23
N LEU A 94 0.64 -5.41 6.22
CA LEU A 94 -0.48 -5.40 5.27
C LEU A 94 -1.80 -5.81 5.93
N ARG A 95 -1.83 -6.81 6.81
CA ARG A 95 -3.04 -7.20 7.54
C ARG A 95 -3.56 -6.10 8.46
N ALA A 96 -2.65 -5.31 9.05
CA ALA A 96 -3.03 -4.19 9.90
C ALA A 96 -3.52 -2.98 9.09
N GLY A 97 -2.86 -2.67 7.97
CA GLY A 97 -3.07 -1.40 7.25
C GLY A 97 -3.94 -1.44 5.99
N TRP A 98 -4.30 -2.62 5.47
CA TRP A 98 -4.94 -2.71 4.14
C TRP A 98 -6.21 -1.87 4.00
N ASN A 99 -7.04 -1.79 5.04
CA ASN A 99 -8.30 -1.06 4.97
C ASN A 99 -8.07 0.45 4.83
N GLU A 100 -7.17 1.02 5.63
CA GLU A 100 -6.83 2.45 5.57
C GLU A 100 -6.17 2.80 4.24
N LEU A 101 -5.27 1.94 3.75
CA LEU A 101 -4.60 2.13 2.46
C LEU A 101 -5.60 2.13 1.30
N LEU A 102 -6.53 1.18 1.26
CA LEU A 102 -7.56 1.13 0.21
C LEU A 102 -8.48 2.36 0.26
N ILE A 103 -8.93 2.77 1.45
CA ILE A 103 -9.79 3.96 1.61
C ILE A 103 -9.07 5.22 1.13
N ALA A 104 -7.79 5.38 1.49
CA ALA A 104 -6.98 6.51 1.05
C ALA A 104 -6.85 6.54 -0.49
N SER A 105 -6.50 5.41 -1.11
CA SER A 105 -6.39 5.30 -2.57
C SER A 105 -7.70 5.61 -3.29
N PHE A 106 -8.83 5.07 -2.82
CA PHE A 106 -10.14 5.36 -3.43
C PHE A 106 -10.55 6.83 -3.25
N SER A 107 -10.31 7.40 -2.06
CA SER A 107 -10.64 8.79 -1.78
C SER A 107 -9.85 9.74 -2.67
N HIS A 108 -8.55 9.47 -2.89
CA HIS A 108 -7.71 10.24 -3.80
C HIS A 108 -8.21 10.15 -5.25
N ARG A 109 -8.59 8.95 -5.71
CA ARG A 109 -9.09 8.72 -7.08
C ARG A 109 -10.49 9.30 -7.35
N SER A 110 -11.20 9.74 -6.32
CA SER A 110 -12.58 10.24 -6.43
C SER A 110 -12.67 11.76 -6.62
N ILE A 111 -11.52 12.45 -6.69
CA ILE A 111 -11.38 13.89 -6.93
C ILE A 111 -11.22 14.15 -8.43
#